data_AF-A0A3A8QUH8-F1
#
_entry.id   AF-A0A3A8QUH8-F1
#
_cell.length_a   1.000
_cell.length_b   1.000
_cell.length_c   1.000
_cell.angle_alpha   90.00
_cell.angle_beta   90.00
_cell.angle_gamma   90.00
#
_symmetry.space_group_name_H-M   'P 1'
#
loop_
_entity.id
_entity.type
_entity.pdbx_description
1 polymer ?
#
loop_
_entity_poly.entity_id
_entity_poly.type
_entity_poly.pdbx_seq_one_letter_code
_entity_poly.pdbx_strand_id
1 'polypeptide(L)'
;MGLVLKGAVPVIASLFASFRSGARRRSFLVPALLCAGVLTACSTTRGKANDLAEKGRFVEAAEVYLKLVQDEPNNPEYRASLEDLRWRGLSQLLTQARQARVEGRDEDAEGNLEQFLSYRVKWNSKLDGGMESSLLEEMAGTHQHLRQLIVEQAKRGHALTAESHLDRKRTLLAHSEMAPIRRDMEEAVAQSGAATCAKLKQSLSGGAQHWTELVSRYCVHYQQSAPRAGLFPEALGVPTWQVSVDGISNDVVQYLTTRLAGAFEASPWYSEESQRHAPLTIAGSMSERRISEPVKLTAPWTERVPYTDHEDRTATAEVPYTVEESYEEKGVMKKRLVHQKKTVEYKTTVEVTKYRDVSRSFDYHAQRRGVEYHFAVVAQGVLQERHAPLAVKAENSIEASGYEHNITFEPGGVRPQKFERPDRENWLDAQLRGYEHDFFASLLTRWQEAYCGAPSFGVEDAARCARGGAELPGPAKQALLDTLGDDAAQVHRLFVWN
;
A
#
# COMPACT_ATOMS: atom_id res chain seq x y z
N MET A 1 -49.71 24.39 51.55
CA MET A 1 -48.38 24.98 51.81
C MET A 1 -47.39 24.11 51.04
N GLY A 2 -47.03 24.44 49.80
CA GLY A 2 -45.87 25.30 49.42
C GLY A 2 -44.58 24.47 49.53
N LEU A 3 -43.65 24.34 48.58
CA LEU A 3 -43.33 24.92 47.27
C LEU A 3 -42.31 23.97 46.57
N VAL A 4 -42.45 23.76 45.25
CA VAL A 4 -41.48 23.87 44.12
C VAL A 4 -39.97 23.59 44.38
N LEU A 5 -39.25 22.71 43.64
CA LEU A 5 -38.49 22.96 42.37
C LEU A 5 -37.91 21.61 41.88
N LYS A 6 -38.26 21.02 40.72
CA LYS A 6 -37.72 21.21 39.35
C LYS A 6 -36.19 21.32 39.22
N GLY A 7 -35.57 20.25 38.71
CA GLY A 7 -34.21 20.25 38.15
C GLY A 7 -34.18 19.39 36.87
N ALA A 8 -34.17 20.06 35.72
CA ALA A 8 -33.91 19.48 34.40
C ALA A 8 -32.54 20.00 33.95
N VAL A 9 -31.68 19.10 33.46
CA VAL A 9 -30.36 19.43 32.88
C VAL A 9 -30.46 19.25 31.36
N PRO A 10 -29.98 20.23 30.56
CA PRO A 10 -30.19 20.24 29.12
C PRO A 10 -29.12 19.47 28.33
N VAL A 11 -29.59 18.99 27.18
CA VAL A 11 -28.86 18.47 26.03
C VAL A 11 -27.93 19.55 25.45
N ILE A 12 -26.63 19.26 25.34
CA ILE A 12 -25.68 20.09 24.59
C ILE A 12 -25.65 19.58 23.15
N ALA A 13 -26.17 20.41 22.24
CA ALA A 13 -25.96 20.32 20.81
C ALA A 13 -25.03 21.47 20.39
N SER A 14 -23.90 21.15 19.76
CA SER A 14 -23.02 22.09 19.06
C SER A 14 -22.55 21.36 17.79
N LEU A 15 -23.12 21.59 16.59
CA LEU A 15 -22.88 22.72 15.69
C LEU A 15 -21.39 23.07 15.57
N PHE A 16 -20.71 22.46 14.59
CA PHE A 16 -19.55 23.10 13.97
C PHE A 16 -19.86 23.42 12.50
N ALA A 17 -19.81 24.72 12.25
CA ALA A 17 -20.18 25.39 11.04
C ALA A 17 -19.07 25.33 9.98
N SER A 18 -19.52 25.39 8.74
CA SER A 18 -18.76 25.72 7.56
C SER A 18 -17.94 27.00 7.73
N PHE A 19 -16.70 27.01 7.23
CA PHE A 19 -16.02 28.26 6.86
C PHE A 19 -15.62 28.19 5.39
N ARG A 20 -16.32 29.01 4.58
CA ARG A 20 -15.95 29.44 3.23
C ARG A 20 -15.57 30.92 3.30
N SER A 21 -14.71 31.32 2.34
CA SER A 21 -14.29 32.68 1.96
C SER A 21 -13.28 33.34 2.92
N GLY A 22 -12.25 34.05 2.46
CA GLY A 22 -11.89 34.54 1.14
C GLY A 22 -11.26 35.92 1.33
N ALA A 23 -9.97 36.08 1.01
CA ALA A 23 -9.34 37.40 0.98
C ALA A 23 -8.33 37.50 -0.18
N ARG A 24 -8.77 38.19 -1.23
CA ARG A 24 -7.94 38.77 -2.28
C ARG A 24 -6.91 39.71 -1.68
N ARG A 25 -5.63 39.58 -2.03
CA ARG A 25 -4.72 40.74 -2.10
C ARG A 25 -3.98 40.76 -3.43
N ARG A 26 -4.01 41.95 -4.01
CA ARG A 26 -3.45 42.35 -5.29
C ARG A 26 -1.94 42.58 -5.17
N SER A 27 -1.32 42.39 -6.32
CA SER A 27 0.05 42.61 -6.76
C SER A 27 0.74 43.87 -6.23
N PHE A 28 2.04 43.75 -5.94
CA PHE A 28 3.04 44.76 -6.29
C PHE A 28 4.32 44.07 -6.77
N LEU A 29 4.74 44.45 -7.97
CA LEU A 29 6.01 44.15 -8.62
C LEU A 29 7.13 44.97 -7.95
N VAL A 30 8.23 44.32 -7.56
CA VAL A 30 9.57 44.94 -7.47
C VAL A 30 10.60 43.89 -7.90
N PRO A 31 11.41 44.15 -8.95
CA PRO A 31 12.52 43.29 -9.33
C PRO A 31 13.80 43.80 -8.65
N ALA A 32 14.36 43.02 -7.73
CA ALA A 32 15.70 43.26 -7.20
C ALA A 32 16.58 42.06 -7.54
N LEU A 33 17.45 42.29 -8.52
CA LEU A 33 18.66 41.52 -8.79
C LEU A 33 19.41 41.25 -7.47
N LEU A 34 19.56 39.98 -7.12
CA LEU A 34 20.61 39.52 -6.21
C LEU A 34 21.13 38.21 -6.77
N CYS A 35 22.31 38.28 -7.36
CA CYS A 35 23.13 37.17 -7.80
C CYS A 35 23.45 36.27 -6.58
N ALA A 36 22.56 35.33 -6.28
CA ALA A 36 22.89 34.18 -5.46
C ALA A 36 23.55 33.15 -6.38
N GLY A 37 24.87 33.03 -6.28
CA GLY A 37 25.61 31.95 -6.93
C GLY A 37 25.05 30.62 -6.47
N VAL A 38 24.37 29.93 -7.39
CA VAL A 38 24.02 28.52 -7.24
C VAL A 38 25.34 27.75 -7.36
N LEU A 39 26.10 27.69 -6.26
CA LEU A 39 27.03 26.59 -6.03
C LEU A 39 26.16 25.35 -5.86
N THR A 40 25.78 24.72 -6.97
CA THR A 40 25.43 23.30 -6.97
C THR A 40 26.67 22.57 -6.49
N ALA A 41 26.82 22.40 -5.18
CA ALA A 41 27.78 21.49 -4.62
C ALA A 41 27.39 20.12 -5.19
N CYS A 42 28.11 19.68 -6.23
CA CYS A 42 28.08 18.31 -6.68
C CYS A 42 28.66 17.47 -5.55
N SER A 43 27.86 17.17 -4.52
CA SER A 43 28.22 16.19 -3.53
C SER A 43 28.33 14.88 -4.29
N THR A 44 29.56 14.44 -4.53
CA THR A 44 29.82 13.16 -5.17
C THR A 44 29.11 12.06 -4.38
N THR A 45 28.67 10.99 -5.03
CA THR A 45 28.03 9.84 -4.36
C THR A 45 28.89 9.33 -3.19
N ARG A 46 30.22 9.36 -3.36
CA ARG A 46 31.21 9.12 -2.31
C ARG A 46 31.12 10.11 -1.15
N GLY A 47 31.05 11.42 -1.43
CA GLY A 47 30.89 12.45 -0.40
C GLY A 47 29.61 12.26 0.44
N LYS A 48 28.50 11.87 -0.21
CA LYS A 48 27.25 11.53 0.49
C LYS A 48 27.42 10.31 1.40
N ALA A 49 28.11 9.27 0.93
CA ALA A 49 28.36 8.07 1.74
C ALA A 49 29.22 8.38 2.97
N ASN A 50 30.25 9.22 2.80
CA ASN A 50 31.12 9.65 3.89
C ASN A 50 30.37 10.51 4.92
N ASP A 51 29.53 11.44 4.47
CA ASP A 51 28.67 12.24 5.37
C ASP A 51 27.72 11.36 6.20
N LEU A 52 27.16 10.29 5.61
CA LEU A 52 26.36 9.31 6.36
C LEU A 52 27.20 8.56 7.40
N ALA A 53 28.42 8.14 7.04
CA ALA A 53 29.32 7.45 7.95
C ALA A 53 29.77 8.35 9.12
N GLU A 54 30.08 9.62 8.86
CA GLU A 54 30.43 10.62 9.88
C GLU A 54 29.27 10.85 10.86
N LYS A 55 28.03 10.73 10.39
CA LYS A 55 26.81 10.79 11.22
C LYS A 55 26.49 9.48 11.95
N GLY A 56 27.35 8.46 11.85
CA GLY A 56 27.13 7.15 12.46
C GLY A 56 26.00 6.34 11.81
N ARG A 57 25.65 6.62 10.55
CA ARG A 57 24.65 5.86 9.78
C ARG A 57 25.35 4.84 8.88
N PHE A 58 26.10 3.92 9.49
CA PHE A 58 27.01 3.03 8.77
C PHE A 58 26.30 2.06 7.81
N VAL A 59 25.12 1.55 8.18
CA VAL A 59 24.33 0.66 7.31
C VAL A 59 23.95 1.36 6.00
N GLU A 60 23.46 2.60 6.10
CA GLU A 60 23.08 3.38 4.91
C GLU A 60 24.29 3.80 4.09
N ALA A 61 25.39 4.17 4.76
CA ALA A 61 26.65 4.46 4.09
C ALA A 61 27.16 3.23 3.30
N ALA A 62 27.04 2.03 3.86
CA ALA A 62 27.41 0.78 3.19
C ALA A 62 26.55 0.52 1.94
N GLU A 63 25.25 0.81 1.96
CA GLU A 63 24.39 0.67 0.77
C GLU A 63 24.75 1.66 -0.35
N VAL A 64 25.24 2.85 0.00
CA VAL A 64 25.76 3.80 -1.00
C VAL A 64 27.11 3.33 -1.55
N TYR A 65 28.01 2.83 -0.70
CA TYR A 65 29.30 2.26 -1.13
C TYR A 65 29.12 1.00 -1.99
N LEU A 66 28.08 0.21 -1.77
CA LEU A 66 27.76 -0.93 -2.63
C LEU A 66 27.53 -0.50 -4.09
N LYS A 67 26.85 0.64 -4.31
CA LYS A 67 26.66 1.20 -5.66
C LYS A 67 27.98 1.66 -6.27
N LEU A 68 28.84 2.32 -5.48
CA LEU A 68 30.18 2.72 -5.93
C LEU A 68 31.04 1.52 -6.33
N VAL A 69 30.96 0.41 -5.58
CA VAL A 69 31.65 -0.85 -5.93
C VAL A 69 31.03 -1.50 -7.17
N GLN A 70 29.73 -1.35 -7.42
CA GLN A 70 29.12 -1.84 -8.66
C GLN A 70 29.57 -1.03 -9.87
N ASP A 71 29.68 0.29 -9.74
CA ASP A 71 30.12 1.21 -10.80
C ASP A 71 31.62 1.05 -11.10
N GLU A 72 32.44 0.89 -10.06
CA GLU A 72 33.90 0.68 -10.17
C GLU A 72 34.35 -0.60 -9.43
N PRO A 73 34.10 -1.79 -10.00
CA PRO A 73 34.38 -3.06 -9.31
C PRO A 73 35.81 -3.21 -8.85
N ASN A 74 36.81 -2.71 -9.60
CA ASN A 74 38.22 -2.96 -9.31
C ASN A 74 38.86 -1.92 -8.39
N ASN A 75 38.08 -0.97 -7.85
CA ASN A 75 38.62 0.05 -6.95
C ASN A 75 38.85 -0.54 -5.54
N PRO A 76 40.12 -0.71 -5.09
CA PRO A 76 40.41 -1.36 -3.81
C PRO A 76 39.98 -0.52 -2.62
N GLU A 77 39.94 0.81 -2.76
CA GLU A 77 39.52 1.73 -1.71
C GLU A 77 38.01 1.57 -1.43
N TYR A 78 37.19 1.51 -2.48
CA TYR A 78 35.73 1.36 -2.31
C TYR A 78 35.35 0.02 -1.69
N ARG A 79 36.05 -1.06 -2.05
CA ARG A 79 35.86 -2.38 -1.42
C ARG A 79 36.26 -2.37 0.05
N ALA A 80 37.40 -1.79 0.38
CA ALA A 80 37.88 -1.71 1.77
C ALA A 80 36.94 -0.86 2.65
N SER A 81 36.49 0.29 2.15
CA SER A 81 35.51 1.15 2.84
C SER A 81 34.16 0.46 3.01
N LEU A 82 33.68 -0.29 2.00
CA LEU A 82 32.44 -1.04 2.11
C LEU A 82 32.52 -2.08 3.24
N GLU A 83 33.60 -2.86 3.32
CA GLU A 83 33.77 -3.87 4.37
C GLU A 83 33.92 -3.24 5.78
N ASP A 84 34.67 -2.13 5.92
CA ASP A 84 34.75 -1.40 7.20
C ASP A 84 33.38 -0.86 7.64
N LEU A 85 32.60 -0.28 6.72
CA LEU A 85 31.26 0.23 7.02
C LEU A 85 30.27 -0.89 7.38
N ARG A 86 30.34 -2.03 6.70
CA ARG A 86 29.55 -3.22 7.05
C ARG A 86 29.88 -3.69 8.46
N TRP A 87 31.17 -3.79 8.78
CA TRP A 87 31.63 -4.17 10.10
C TRP A 87 31.12 -3.23 11.20
N ARG A 88 31.30 -1.91 11.01
CA ARG A 88 30.82 -0.89 11.95
C ARG A 88 29.31 -0.87 12.09
N GLY A 89 28.58 -1.05 10.99
CA GLY A 89 27.12 -1.14 11.00
C GLY A 89 26.62 -2.32 11.82
N LEU A 90 27.21 -3.50 11.64
CA LEU A 90 26.88 -4.69 12.44
C LEU A 90 27.22 -4.48 13.93
N SER A 91 28.41 -3.92 14.23
CA SER A 91 28.82 -3.61 15.61
C SER A 91 27.88 -2.61 16.29
N GLN A 92 27.47 -1.58 15.56
CA GLN A 92 26.52 -0.57 16.04
C GLN A 92 25.17 -1.19 16.38
N LEU A 93 24.62 -2.07 15.52
CA LEU A 93 23.34 -2.72 15.77
C LEU A 93 23.36 -3.60 17.04
N LEU A 94 24.43 -4.37 17.28
CA LEU A 94 24.58 -5.13 18.53
C LEU A 94 24.72 -4.21 19.75
N THR A 95 25.46 -3.12 19.62
CA THR A 95 25.61 -2.13 20.71
C THR A 95 24.26 -1.49 21.04
N GLN A 96 23.47 -1.15 20.03
CA GLN A 96 22.12 -0.61 20.19
C GLN A 96 21.17 -1.64 20.82
N ALA A 97 21.25 -2.90 20.41
CA ALA A 97 20.48 -3.99 21.02
C ALA A 97 20.79 -4.11 22.52
N ARG A 98 22.08 -4.15 22.88
CA ARG A 98 22.54 -4.22 24.27
C ARG A 98 22.06 -3.02 25.08
N GLN A 99 22.22 -1.81 24.55
CA GLN A 99 21.81 -0.59 25.23
C GLN A 99 20.30 -0.59 25.50
N ALA A 100 19.49 -0.94 24.50
CA ALA A 100 18.05 -1.05 24.65
C ALA A 100 17.67 -2.07 25.74
N ARG A 101 18.36 -3.21 25.81
CA ARG A 101 18.14 -4.23 26.84
C ARG A 101 18.47 -3.75 28.24
N VAL A 102 19.61 -3.07 28.43
CA VAL A 102 19.99 -2.48 29.73
C VAL A 102 18.95 -1.46 30.21
N GLU A 103 18.30 -0.77 29.28
CA GLU A 103 17.23 0.20 29.57
C GLU A 103 15.85 -0.46 29.76
N GLY A 104 15.75 -1.79 29.69
CA GLY A 104 14.48 -2.53 29.80
C GLY A 104 13.57 -2.40 28.56
N ARG A 105 14.13 -2.01 27.42
CA ARG A 105 13.43 -1.90 26.13
C ARG A 105 13.69 -3.14 25.29
N ASP A 106 13.19 -4.29 25.74
CA ASP A 106 13.47 -5.58 25.12
C ASP A 106 12.97 -5.69 23.66
N GLU A 107 11.83 -5.07 23.35
CA GLU A 107 11.30 -5.00 21.98
C GLU A 107 12.25 -4.24 21.03
N ASP A 108 12.82 -3.12 21.48
CA ASP A 108 13.82 -2.37 20.72
C ASP A 108 15.12 -3.18 20.56
N ALA A 109 15.51 -3.93 21.61
CA ALA A 109 16.69 -4.79 21.57
C ALA A 109 16.55 -5.91 20.53
N GLU A 110 15.39 -6.56 20.51
CA GLU A 110 15.04 -7.61 19.55
C GLU A 110 14.96 -7.09 18.11
N GLY A 111 14.39 -5.90 17.91
CA GLY A 111 14.36 -5.25 16.59
C GLY A 111 15.76 -4.94 16.05
N ASN A 112 16.67 -4.47 16.90
CA ASN A 112 18.07 -4.25 16.50
C ASN A 112 18.81 -5.57 16.21
N LEU A 113 18.55 -6.63 16.99
CA LEU A 113 19.10 -7.96 16.74
C LEU A 113 18.60 -8.58 15.43
N GLU A 114 17.32 -8.44 15.12
CA GLU A 114 16.74 -8.87 13.84
C GLU A 114 17.41 -8.16 12.65
N GLN A 115 17.59 -6.84 12.74
CA GLN A 115 18.29 -6.08 11.73
C GLN A 115 19.75 -6.54 11.57
N PHE A 116 20.45 -6.79 12.68
CA PHE A 116 21.82 -7.32 12.65
C PHE A 116 21.88 -8.65 11.89
N LEU A 117 21.00 -9.61 12.22
CA LEU A 117 20.98 -10.92 11.59
C LEU A 117 20.62 -10.82 10.10
N SER A 118 19.65 -9.97 9.75
CA SER A 118 19.27 -9.69 8.37
C SER A 118 20.42 -9.12 7.54
N TYR A 119 21.14 -8.11 8.06
CA TYR A 119 22.29 -7.53 7.36
C TYR A 119 23.48 -8.47 7.30
N ARG A 120 23.73 -9.28 8.35
CA ARG A 120 24.77 -10.30 8.33
C ARG A 120 24.55 -11.30 7.20
N VAL A 121 23.32 -11.78 7.03
CA VAL A 121 22.94 -12.67 5.91
C VAL A 121 23.06 -11.94 4.57
N LYS A 122 22.49 -10.73 4.46
CA LYS A 122 22.51 -9.92 3.23
C LYS A 122 23.93 -9.64 2.75
N TRP A 123 24.85 -9.36 3.66
CA TRP A 123 26.24 -9.02 3.35
C TRP A 123 27.18 -10.23 3.36
N ASN A 124 26.70 -11.41 3.76
CA ASN A 124 27.50 -12.63 3.95
C ASN A 124 28.75 -12.37 4.83
N SER A 125 28.56 -11.57 5.90
CA SER A 125 29.66 -11.12 6.75
C SER A 125 30.08 -12.22 7.73
N LYS A 126 31.39 -12.50 7.78
CA LYS A 126 31.98 -13.34 8.83
C LYS A 126 32.17 -12.51 10.09
N LEU A 127 31.83 -13.08 11.24
CA LEU A 127 32.03 -12.45 12.53
C LEU A 127 33.43 -12.80 13.04
N ASP A 128 34.07 -11.84 13.70
CA ASP A 128 35.23 -12.14 14.54
C ASP A 128 34.78 -12.59 15.95
N GLY A 129 35.73 -13.02 16.78
CA GLY A 129 35.41 -13.54 18.12
C GLY A 129 34.72 -12.51 19.04
N GLY A 130 34.98 -11.22 18.86
CA GLY A 130 34.36 -10.17 19.68
C GLY A 130 32.90 -9.94 19.30
N MET A 131 32.61 -9.88 18.00
CA MET A 131 31.24 -9.74 17.51
C MET A 131 30.42 -11.02 17.70
N GLU A 132 31.04 -12.19 17.58
CA GLU A 132 30.40 -13.47 17.88
C GLU A 132 30.03 -13.59 19.37
N SER A 133 30.94 -13.21 20.27
CA SER A 133 30.63 -13.15 21.71
C SER A 133 29.47 -12.18 22.01
N SER A 134 29.48 -11.01 21.38
CA SER A 134 28.41 -10.02 21.58
C SER A 134 27.06 -10.50 21.03
N LEU A 135 27.06 -11.20 19.89
CA LEU A 135 25.88 -11.85 19.36
C LEU A 135 25.34 -12.91 20.33
N LEU A 136 26.20 -13.78 20.87
CA LEU A 136 25.79 -14.82 21.82
C LEU A 136 25.16 -14.23 23.10
N GLU A 137 25.72 -13.13 23.62
CA GLU A 137 25.14 -12.41 24.76
C GLU A 137 23.75 -11.83 24.41
N GLU A 138 23.59 -11.21 23.25
CA GLU A 138 22.29 -10.67 22.83
C GLU A 138 21.26 -11.76 22.53
N MET A 139 21.69 -12.91 22.03
CA MET A 139 20.83 -14.08 21.89
C MET A 139 20.40 -14.63 23.25
N ALA A 140 21.30 -14.71 24.23
CA ALA A 140 20.98 -15.16 25.58
C ALA A 140 19.99 -14.21 26.29
N GLY A 141 20.19 -12.90 26.19
CA GLY A 141 19.24 -11.92 26.71
C GLY A 141 17.86 -12.00 26.05
N THR A 142 17.84 -12.21 24.72
CA THR A 142 16.59 -12.40 23.98
C THR A 142 15.89 -13.67 24.43
N HIS A 143 16.63 -14.77 24.60
CA HIS A 143 16.07 -16.01 25.11
C HIS A 143 15.43 -15.83 26.48
N GLN A 144 16.10 -15.13 27.41
CA GLN A 144 15.56 -14.85 28.74
C GLN A 144 14.24 -14.05 28.67
N HIS A 145 14.19 -12.98 27.87
CA HIS A 145 12.97 -12.20 27.70
C HIS A 145 11.84 -13.03 27.08
N LEU A 146 12.12 -13.78 26.00
CA LEU A 146 11.13 -14.64 25.36
C LEU A 146 10.63 -15.75 26.29
N ARG A 147 11.47 -16.28 27.19
CA ARG A 147 11.01 -17.22 28.23
C ARG A 147 10.00 -16.57 29.18
N GLN A 148 10.23 -15.33 29.59
CA GLN A 148 9.28 -14.61 30.45
C GLN A 148 7.98 -14.29 29.70
N LEU A 149 8.06 -13.94 28.42
CA LEU A 149 6.90 -13.55 27.61
C LEU A 149 6.07 -14.76 27.14
N ILE A 150 6.72 -15.84 26.70
CA ILE A 150 6.08 -16.99 26.04
C ILE A 150 6.01 -18.17 27.00
N VAL A 151 7.14 -18.62 27.55
CA VAL A 151 7.20 -19.85 28.35
C VAL A 151 6.42 -19.71 29.66
N GLU A 152 6.46 -18.55 30.32
CA GLU A 152 5.65 -18.35 31.54
C GLU A 152 4.15 -18.32 31.27
N GLN A 153 3.72 -17.82 30.10
CA GLN A 153 2.31 -17.92 29.68
C GLN A 153 1.92 -19.37 29.36
N ALA A 154 2.80 -20.09 28.66
CA ALA A 154 2.62 -21.50 28.39
C ALA A 154 2.50 -22.32 29.69
N LYS A 155 3.34 -22.06 30.71
CA LYS A 155 3.26 -22.74 32.02
C LYS A 155 1.93 -22.49 32.75
N ARG A 156 1.29 -21.35 32.54
CA ARG A 156 -0.04 -21.03 33.10
C ARG A 156 -1.19 -21.71 32.35
N GLY A 157 -0.90 -22.43 31.27
CA GLY A 157 -1.92 -23.04 30.40
C GLY A 157 -2.56 -22.02 29.45
N HIS A 158 -1.86 -20.92 29.13
CA HIS A 158 -2.31 -19.91 28.16
C HIS A 158 -1.56 -20.12 26.84
N ALA A 159 -1.79 -21.28 26.22
CA ALA A 159 -1.05 -21.72 25.05
C ALA A 159 -1.32 -20.85 23.82
N LEU A 160 -2.57 -20.45 23.57
CA LEU A 160 -2.89 -19.57 22.43
C LEU A 160 -2.30 -18.17 22.61
N THR A 161 -2.25 -17.69 23.85
CA THR A 161 -1.61 -16.42 24.19
C THR A 161 -0.10 -16.50 23.97
N ALA A 162 0.54 -17.57 24.46
CA ALA A 162 1.95 -17.84 24.24
C ALA A 162 2.29 -17.98 22.74
N GLU A 163 1.45 -18.67 21.98
CA GLU A 163 1.56 -18.79 20.53
C GLU A 163 1.42 -17.43 19.83
N SER A 164 0.46 -16.59 20.23
CA SER A 164 0.34 -15.25 19.67
C SER A 164 1.59 -14.40 19.94
N HIS A 165 2.26 -14.59 21.08
CA HIS A 165 3.54 -13.92 21.36
C HIS A 165 4.65 -14.48 20.46
N LEU A 166 4.74 -15.80 20.32
CA LEU A 166 5.69 -16.48 19.44
C LEU A 166 5.53 -16.04 17.97
N ASP A 167 4.29 -15.92 17.50
CA ASP A 167 3.96 -15.51 16.14
C ASP A 167 4.47 -14.12 15.80
N ARG A 168 4.36 -13.17 16.74
CA ARG A 168 4.91 -11.81 16.59
C ARG A 168 6.44 -11.79 16.53
N LYS A 169 7.12 -12.86 16.95
CA LYS A 169 8.58 -13.01 16.96
C LYS A 169 9.09 -13.93 15.85
N ARG A 170 8.21 -14.40 14.93
CA ARG A 170 8.58 -15.33 13.87
C ARG A 170 9.68 -14.79 12.94
N THR A 171 9.71 -13.50 12.62
CA THR A 171 10.74 -12.91 11.73
C THR A 171 12.12 -13.03 12.35
N LEU A 172 12.29 -12.59 13.61
CA LEU A 172 13.52 -12.76 14.37
C LEU A 172 13.90 -14.24 14.53
N LEU A 173 12.95 -15.10 14.88
CA LEU A 173 13.19 -16.54 15.10
C LEU A 173 13.40 -17.34 13.82
N ALA A 174 13.16 -16.76 12.63
CA ALA A 174 13.41 -17.41 11.35
C ALA A 174 14.91 -17.50 11.02
N HIS A 175 15.75 -16.65 11.59
CA HIS A 175 17.20 -16.70 11.41
C HIS A 175 17.79 -18.00 11.98
N SER A 176 18.79 -18.56 11.29
CA SER A 176 19.42 -19.85 11.64
C SER A 176 20.04 -19.86 13.04
N GLU A 177 20.60 -18.73 13.45
CA GLU A 177 21.21 -18.51 14.76
C GLU A 177 20.17 -18.67 15.88
N MET A 178 18.94 -18.23 15.63
CA MET A 178 17.84 -18.27 16.58
C MET A 178 17.13 -19.63 16.66
N ALA A 179 17.51 -20.62 15.83
CA ALA A 179 16.83 -21.91 15.76
C ALA A 179 16.76 -22.69 17.10
N PRO A 180 17.76 -22.67 17.99
CA PRO A 180 17.63 -23.29 19.32
C PRO A 180 16.56 -22.61 20.18
N ILE A 181 16.52 -21.27 20.18
CA ILE A 181 15.54 -20.48 20.93
C ILE A 181 14.14 -20.72 20.36
N ARG A 182 14.00 -20.71 19.03
CA ARG A 182 12.74 -21.02 18.34
C ARG A 182 12.17 -22.37 18.79
N ARG A 183 12.97 -23.43 18.77
CA ARG A 183 12.55 -24.78 19.18
C ARG A 183 12.10 -24.83 20.65
N ASP A 184 12.82 -24.17 21.56
CA ASP A 184 12.42 -24.10 22.98
C ASP A 184 11.05 -23.42 23.15
N MET A 185 10.80 -22.32 22.42
CA MET A 185 9.50 -21.61 22.49
C MET A 185 8.37 -22.44 21.86
N GLU A 186 8.60 -23.03 20.68
CA GLU A 186 7.63 -23.89 19.98
C GLU A 186 7.25 -25.12 20.81
N GLU A 187 8.24 -25.78 21.42
CA GLU A 187 8.03 -26.94 22.30
C GLU A 187 7.22 -26.55 23.54
N ALA A 188 7.53 -25.43 24.19
CA ALA A 188 6.79 -24.95 25.35
C ALA A 188 5.31 -24.66 25.02
N VAL A 189 5.05 -24.01 23.87
CA VAL A 189 3.68 -23.73 23.38
C VAL A 189 2.94 -25.04 23.09
N ALA A 190 3.56 -25.98 22.38
CA ALA A 190 2.94 -27.25 22.02
C ALA A 190 2.61 -28.11 23.25
N GLN A 191 3.53 -28.22 24.22
CA GLN A 191 3.31 -28.96 25.47
C GLN A 191 2.20 -28.33 26.30
N SER A 192 2.17 -26.99 26.40
CA SER A 192 1.11 -26.26 27.09
C SER A 192 -0.27 -26.46 26.44
N GLY A 193 -0.33 -26.39 25.11
CA GLY A 193 -1.56 -26.62 24.36
C GLY A 193 -2.10 -28.04 24.56
N ALA A 194 -1.23 -29.05 24.56
CA ALA A 194 -1.60 -30.42 24.85
C ALA A 194 -2.14 -30.60 26.29
N ALA A 195 -1.48 -30.02 27.28
CA ALA A 195 -1.90 -30.06 28.68
C ALA A 195 -3.25 -29.33 28.89
N THR A 196 -3.41 -28.16 28.28
CA THR A 196 -4.66 -27.37 28.36
C THR A 196 -5.81 -28.09 27.67
N CYS A 197 -5.59 -28.67 26.49
CA CYS A 197 -6.58 -29.53 25.82
C CYS A 197 -7.03 -30.69 26.73
N ALA A 198 -6.10 -31.36 27.43
CA ALA A 198 -6.45 -32.44 28.36
C ALA A 198 -7.34 -31.94 29.52
N LYS A 199 -7.07 -30.75 30.07
CA LYS A 199 -7.90 -30.10 31.09
C LYS A 199 -9.29 -29.73 30.54
N LEU A 200 -9.36 -29.12 29.36
CA LEU A 200 -10.62 -28.68 28.74
C LEU A 200 -11.56 -29.85 28.42
N LYS A 201 -11.03 -31.02 28.04
CA LYS A 201 -11.85 -32.23 27.86
C LYS A 201 -12.58 -32.63 29.14
N GLN A 202 -12.00 -32.38 30.31
CA GLN A 202 -12.60 -32.72 31.60
C GLN A 202 -13.71 -31.74 32.01
N SER A 203 -13.78 -30.54 31.41
CA SER A 203 -14.83 -29.56 31.68
C SER A 203 -16.07 -29.73 30.80
N LEU A 204 -16.05 -30.69 29.87
CA LEU A 204 -17.18 -30.97 29.01
C LEU A 204 -18.34 -31.54 29.82
N SER A 205 -19.51 -30.93 29.68
CA SER A 205 -20.77 -31.41 30.24
C SER A 205 -21.75 -31.69 29.10
N GLY A 206 -22.66 -32.65 29.30
CA GLY A 206 -23.65 -33.01 28.29
C GLY A 206 -24.55 -31.82 27.95
N GLY A 207 -24.69 -31.50 26.66
CA GLY A 207 -25.59 -30.46 26.15
C GLY A 207 -24.94 -29.13 25.77
N ALA A 208 -23.64 -28.93 26.04
CA ALA A 208 -22.90 -27.72 25.67
C ALA A 208 -22.17 -27.93 24.32
N GLN A 209 -22.90 -27.84 23.20
CA GLN A 209 -22.38 -28.19 21.89
C GLN A 209 -21.34 -27.18 21.40
N HIS A 210 -21.60 -25.88 21.54
CA HIS A 210 -20.65 -24.84 21.11
C HIS A 210 -19.37 -24.87 21.94
N TRP A 211 -19.48 -25.13 23.25
CA TRP A 211 -18.32 -25.35 24.09
C TRP A 211 -17.53 -26.58 23.64
N THR A 212 -18.21 -27.69 23.34
CA THR A 212 -17.57 -28.91 22.85
C THR A 212 -16.83 -28.66 21.53
N GLU A 213 -17.39 -27.87 20.63
CA GLU A 213 -16.75 -27.50 19.36
C GLU A 213 -15.52 -26.62 19.56
N LEU A 214 -15.60 -25.62 20.45
CA LEU A 214 -14.46 -24.77 20.76
C LEU A 214 -13.32 -25.61 21.35
N VAL A 215 -13.62 -26.52 22.29
CA VAL A 215 -12.63 -27.45 22.84
C VAL A 215 -12.08 -28.41 21.78
N SER A 216 -12.93 -28.89 20.87
CA SER A 216 -12.53 -29.72 19.74
C SER A 216 -11.48 -29.01 18.88
N ARG A 217 -11.77 -27.78 18.44
CA ARG A 217 -10.85 -26.98 17.63
C ARG A 217 -9.56 -26.63 18.37
N TYR A 218 -9.66 -26.29 19.65
CA TYR A 218 -8.48 -26.07 20.50
C TYR A 218 -7.57 -27.31 20.50
N CYS A 219 -8.15 -28.49 20.69
CA CYS A 219 -7.41 -29.74 20.69
C CYS A 219 -6.83 -30.10 19.32
N VAL A 220 -7.59 -29.95 18.23
CA VAL A 220 -7.11 -30.16 16.86
C VAL A 220 -5.94 -29.25 16.53
N HIS A 221 -6.02 -27.97 16.92
CA HIS A 221 -4.95 -26.98 16.72
C HIS A 221 -3.61 -27.43 17.30
N TYR A 222 -3.63 -28.06 18.48
CA TYR A 222 -2.45 -28.66 19.12
C TYR A 222 -2.25 -30.16 18.84
N GLN A 223 -2.83 -30.66 17.74
CA GLN A 223 -2.68 -32.05 17.25
C GLN A 223 -3.07 -33.12 18.28
N GLN A 224 -4.01 -32.80 19.17
CA GLN A 224 -4.54 -33.72 20.16
C GLN A 224 -5.85 -34.34 19.67
N SER A 225 -6.16 -35.54 20.16
CA SER A 225 -7.48 -36.16 19.95
C SER A 225 -8.58 -35.20 20.40
N ALA A 226 -9.60 -34.96 19.58
CA ALA A 226 -10.64 -33.98 19.86
C ALA A 226 -12.00 -34.65 20.13
N PRO A 227 -12.82 -34.12 21.06
CA PRO A 227 -14.21 -34.52 21.18
C PRO A 227 -15.00 -34.15 19.90
N ARG A 228 -16.05 -34.89 19.59
CA ARG A 228 -16.99 -34.51 18.52
C ARG A 228 -18.11 -33.67 19.12
N ALA A 229 -18.29 -32.46 18.61
CA ALA A 229 -19.49 -31.68 18.88
C ALA A 229 -20.67 -32.29 18.11
N GLY A 230 -21.84 -32.30 18.73
CA GLY A 230 -23.09 -32.62 18.04
C GLY A 230 -23.60 -31.42 17.23
N LEU A 231 -24.63 -31.66 16.42
CA LEU A 231 -25.26 -30.65 15.60
C LEU A 231 -25.85 -29.51 16.45
N PHE A 232 -25.57 -28.27 16.08
CA PHE A 232 -26.13 -27.08 16.72
C PHE A 232 -27.55 -26.79 16.23
N PRO A 233 -28.46 -26.26 17.07
CA PRO A 233 -29.83 -25.94 16.65
C PRO A 233 -29.91 -24.93 15.49
N GLU A 234 -28.94 -24.03 15.38
CA GLU A 234 -28.84 -23.03 14.32
C GLU A 234 -28.20 -23.51 13.03
N ALA A 235 -27.59 -24.70 13.03
CA ALA A 235 -26.75 -25.14 11.95
C ALA A 235 -27.56 -25.36 10.67
N LEU A 236 -27.04 -24.86 9.56
CA LEU A 236 -27.64 -24.96 8.23
C LEU A 236 -26.70 -25.76 7.32
N GLY A 237 -27.27 -26.58 6.45
CA GLY A 237 -26.55 -27.24 5.37
C GLY A 237 -26.32 -26.29 4.20
N VAL A 238 -25.94 -26.84 3.06
CA VAL A 238 -25.67 -26.09 1.83
C VAL A 238 -26.89 -25.23 1.46
N PRO A 239 -26.72 -23.94 1.09
CA PRO A 239 -27.84 -23.07 0.76
C PRO A 239 -28.53 -23.52 -0.53
N THR A 240 -29.84 -23.25 -0.61
CA THR A 240 -30.63 -23.44 -1.84
C THR A 240 -30.87 -22.07 -2.48
N TRP A 241 -30.65 -21.97 -3.79
CA TRP A 241 -30.68 -20.70 -4.50
C TRP A 241 -31.87 -20.59 -5.46
N GLN A 242 -32.59 -19.48 -5.38
CA GLN A 242 -33.52 -19.03 -6.41
C GLN A 242 -32.93 -17.80 -7.10
N VAL A 243 -32.66 -17.88 -8.40
CA VAL A 243 -31.93 -16.82 -9.12
C VAL A 243 -32.80 -16.16 -10.18
N SER A 244 -32.83 -14.83 -10.17
CA SER A 244 -33.52 -13.97 -11.13
C SER A 244 -32.63 -12.78 -11.48
N VAL A 245 -31.68 -12.98 -12.41
CA VAL A 245 -30.80 -11.91 -12.88
C VAL A 245 -30.99 -11.64 -14.37
N ASP A 246 -30.96 -10.36 -14.75
CA ASP A 246 -31.07 -9.93 -16.16
C ASP A 246 -29.72 -9.46 -16.72
N GLY A 247 -29.46 -9.72 -18.00
CA GLY A 247 -28.22 -9.28 -18.69
C GLY A 247 -26.92 -9.98 -18.25
N ILE A 248 -26.99 -11.02 -17.43
CA ILE A 248 -25.87 -11.87 -16.98
C ILE A 248 -26.03 -13.27 -17.59
N SER A 249 -24.95 -13.87 -18.11
CA SER A 249 -24.98 -15.22 -18.67
C SER A 249 -25.13 -16.29 -17.58
N ASN A 250 -25.68 -17.45 -17.93
CA ASN A 250 -25.85 -18.57 -16.99
C ASN A 250 -24.54 -19.05 -16.37
N ASP A 251 -23.44 -19.05 -17.14
CA ASP A 251 -22.12 -19.46 -16.62
C ASP A 251 -21.64 -18.52 -15.51
N VAL A 252 -21.85 -17.21 -15.68
CA VAL A 252 -21.51 -16.21 -14.67
C VAL A 252 -22.42 -16.32 -13.45
N VAL A 253 -23.71 -16.63 -13.65
CA VAL A 253 -24.64 -16.93 -12.55
C VAL A 253 -24.20 -18.14 -11.76
N GLN A 254 -23.87 -19.24 -12.43
CA GLN A 254 -23.40 -20.46 -11.79
C GLN A 254 -22.10 -20.21 -11.02
N TYR A 255 -21.18 -19.46 -11.63
CA TYR A 255 -19.95 -19.01 -10.98
C TYR A 255 -20.24 -18.22 -9.69
N LEU A 256 -21.12 -17.21 -9.76
CA LEU A 256 -21.54 -16.43 -8.60
C LEU A 256 -22.17 -17.32 -7.51
N THR A 257 -23.14 -18.18 -7.85
CA THR A 257 -23.79 -19.05 -6.86
C THR A 257 -22.82 -20.02 -6.19
N THR A 258 -21.82 -20.52 -6.92
CA THR A 258 -20.78 -21.42 -6.38
C THR A 258 -19.92 -20.68 -5.36
N ARG A 259 -19.49 -19.45 -5.68
CA ARG A 259 -18.71 -18.61 -4.76
C ARG A 259 -19.51 -18.26 -3.50
N LEU A 260 -20.76 -17.82 -3.65
CA LEU A 260 -21.60 -17.51 -2.49
C LEU A 260 -21.92 -18.75 -1.64
N ALA A 261 -22.06 -19.93 -2.25
CA ALA A 261 -22.19 -21.19 -1.51
C ALA A 261 -20.91 -21.50 -0.72
N GLY A 262 -19.73 -21.38 -1.34
CA GLY A 262 -18.45 -21.54 -0.66
C GLY A 262 -18.28 -20.58 0.51
N ALA A 263 -18.60 -19.29 0.32
CA ALA A 263 -18.62 -18.30 1.40
C ALA A 263 -19.61 -18.67 2.52
N PHE A 264 -20.78 -19.21 2.18
CA PHE A 264 -21.74 -19.68 3.18
C PHE A 264 -21.21 -20.89 3.96
N GLU A 265 -20.59 -21.85 3.27
CA GLU A 265 -19.99 -23.05 3.87
C GLU A 265 -18.80 -22.71 4.78
N ALA A 266 -18.07 -21.65 4.46
CA ALA A 266 -17.05 -21.08 5.32
C ALA A 266 -17.64 -20.29 6.50
N SER A 267 -18.96 -20.10 6.61
CA SER A 267 -19.56 -19.25 7.66
C SER A 267 -19.92 -20.06 8.92
N PRO A 268 -20.07 -19.39 10.08
CA PRO A 268 -20.48 -20.06 11.32
C PRO A 268 -21.88 -20.68 11.24
N TRP A 269 -22.70 -20.28 10.27
CA TRP A 269 -24.03 -20.84 10.03
C TRP A 269 -23.99 -22.26 9.47
N TYR A 270 -22.88 -22.67 8.84
CA TYR A 270 -22.82 -23.95 8.12
C TYR A 270 -22.45 -25.15 8.99
N SER A 271 -23.04 -26.30 8.67
CA SER A 271 -22.62 -27.63 9.10
C SER A 271 -23.03 -28.66 8.05
N GLU A 272 -22.09 -29.50 7.63
CA GLU A 272 -22.32 -30.59 6.67
C GLU A 272 -23.37 -31.61 7.18
N GLU A 273 -23.47 -31.80 8.49
CA GLU A 273 -24.41 -32.75 9.10
C GLU A 273 -25.86 -32.22 9.15
N SER A 274 -26.08 -30.93 8.88
CA SER A 274 -27.41 -30.32 8.95
C SER A 274 -28.26 -30.65 7.72
N GLN A 275 -29.46 -31.16 7.96
CA GLN A 275 -30.48 -31.35 6.92
C GLN A 275 -31.30 -30.08 6.62
N ARG A 276 -31.07 -28.99 7.37
CA ARG A 276 -31.80 -27.73 7.19
C ARG A 276 -31.06 -26.82 6.24
N HIS A 277 -31.63 -26.55 5.08
CA HIS A 277 -31.03 -25.65 4.10
C HIS A 277 -31.47 -24.20 4.30
N ALA A 278 -30.60 -23.24 4.00
CA ALA A 278 -30.96 -21.82 3.93
C ALA A 278 -31.62 -21.53 2.56
N PRO A 279 -32.90 -21.13 2.48
CA PRO A 279 -33.49 -20.66 1.24
C PRO A 279 -33.01 -19.23 0.95
N LEU A 280 -32.16 -19.08 -0.06
CA LEU A 280 -31.60 -17.80 -0.49
C LEU A 280 -32.09 -17.46 -1.90
N THR A 281 -32.26 -16.17 -2.14
CA THR A 281 -32.63 -15.62 -3.46
C THR A 281 -31.53 -14.69 -3.93
N ILE A 282 -31.24 -14.70 -5.23
CA ILE A 282 -30.36 -13.74 -5.90
C ILE A 282 -31.18 -13.02 -6.97
N ALA A 283 -31.27 -11.70 -6.88
CA ALA A 283 -31.93 -10.88 -7.88
C ALA A 283 -31.02 -9.74 -8.33
N GLY A 284 -31.08 -9.36 -9.60
CA GLY A 284 -30.23 -8.28 -10.09
C GLY A 284 -30.22 -8.09 -11.60
N SER A 285 -29.32 -7.24 -12.06
CA SER A 285 -29.13 -6.98 -13.48
C SER A 285 -27.71 -6.50 -13.79
N MET A 286 -27.25 -6.80 -15.01
CA MET A 286 -26.08 -6.17 -15.62
C MET A 286 -26.51 -5.51 -16.93
N SER A 287 -26.30 -4.20 -17.04
CA SER A 287 -26.59 -3.45 -18.26
C SER A 287 -25.33 -2.81 -18.85
N GLU A 288 -25.31 -2.69 -20.17
CA GLU A 288 -24.24 -2.05 -20.92
C GLU A 288 -24.84 -0.93 -21.78
N ARG A 289 -24.40 0.31 -21.55
CA ARG A 289 -24.75 1.46 -22.39
C ARG A 289 -23.54 1.85 -23.23
N ARG A 290 -23.74 1.98 -24.53
CA ARG A 290 -22.70 2.40 -25.49
C ARG A 290 -23.01 3.78 -26.04
N ILE A 291 -21.99 4.62 -26.11
CA ILE A 291 -22.05 5.95 -26.70
C ILE A 291 -21.16 5.95 -27.94
N SER A 292 -21.68 6.48 -29.05
CA SER A 292 -20.96 6.58 -30.32
C SER A 292 -21.42 7.82 -31.07
N GLU A 293 -20.65 8.90 -31.00
CA GLU A 293 -21.02 10.20 -31.56
C GLU A 293 -19.90 10.72 -32.48
N PRO A 294 -20.22 11.16 -33.71
CA PRO A 294 -19.23 11.85 -34.54
C PRO A 294 -18.91 13.22 -33.94
N VAL A 295 -17.63 13.54 -33.83
CA VAL A 295 -17.14 14.82 -33.31
C VAL A 295 -16.12 15.43 -34.27
N LYS A 296 -16.03 16.76 -34.29
CA LYS A 296 -15.01 17.51 -35.00
C LYS A 296 -13.99 18.02 -33.98
N LEU A 297 -12.73 17.67 -34.18
CA LEU A 297 -11.61 18.07 -33.35
C LEU A 297 -10.67 18.98 -34.15
N THR A 298 -9.88 19.79 -33.45
CA THR A 298 -8.94 20.74 -34.06
C THR A 298 -7.57 20.59 -33.42
N ALA A 299 -6.54 20.34 -34.23
CA ALA A 299 -5.14 20.27 -33.81
C ALA A 299 -4.41 21.57 -34.19
N PRO A 300 -4.03 22.43 -33.23
CA PRO A 300 -3.24 23.62 -33.51
C PRO A 300 -1.77 23.26 -33.74
N TRP A 301 -1.10 23.99 -34.64
CA TRP A 301 0.36 23.92 -34.79
C TRP A 301 0.98 25.28 -35.09
N THR A 302 2.31 25.33 -35.05
CA THR A 302 3.10 26.49 -35.46
C THR A 302 3.99 26.13 -36.65
N GLU A 303 3.84 26.87 -37.74
CA GLU A 303 4.64 26.72 -38.97
C GLU A 303 5.63 27.89 -39.08
N ARG A 304 6.92 27.58 -39.26
CA ARG A 304 7.94 28.62 -39.52
C ARG A 304 7.92 28.98 -41.00
N VAL A 305 7.33 30.13 -41.32
CA VAL A 305 7.20 30.59 -42.71
C VAL A 305 8.28 31.65 -42.99
N PRO A 306 9.07 31.50 -44.06
CA PRO A 306 10.02 32.53 -44.46
C PRO A 306 9.29 33.79 -44.94
N TYR A 307 9.86 34.95 -44.67
CA TYR A 307 9.45 36.22 -45.26
C TYR A 307 10.68 37.04 -45.63
N THR A 308 10.56 37.83 -46.69
CA THR A 308 11.61 38.75 -47.12
C THR A 308 11.60 39.96 -46.20
N ASP A 309 12.75 40.24 -45.60
CA ASP A 309 13.03 41.47 -44.89
C ASP A 309 14.26 42.15 -45.49
N HIS A 310 14.46 43.42 -45.19
CA HIS A 310 15.56 44.22 -45.74
C HIS A 310 16.45 44.67 -44.60
N GLU A 311 17.74 44.35 -44.68
CA GLU A 311 18.72 44.78 -43.68
C GLU A 311 19.79 45.67 -44.31
N ASP A 312 20.04 46.81 -43.68
CA ASP A 312 21.14 47.69 -44.05
C ASP A 312 22.45 47.08 -43.54
N ARG A 313 23.34 46.73 -44.47
CA ARG A 313 24.71 46.28 -44.17
C ARG A 313 25.70 47.34 -44.60
N THR A 314 26.69 47.59 -43.76
CA THR A 314 27.82 48.43 -44.13
C THR A 314 28.79 47.59 -44.96
N ALA A 315 28.96 47.96 -46.23
CA ALA A 315 29.97 47.39 -47.11
C ALA A 315 31.12 48.38 -47.27
N THR A 316 32.35 47.88 -47.27
CA THR A 316 33.55 48.68 -47.54
C THR A 316 33.97 48.46 -48.99
N ALA A 317 34.18 49.56 -49.73
CA ALA A 317 34.87 49.51 -51.01
C ALA A 317 36.11 50.39 -50.95
N GLU A 318 37.21 49.88 -51.48
CA GLU A 318 38.40 50.69 -51.72
C GLU A 318 38.18 51.51 -52.99
N VAL A 319 37.90 52.79 -52.82
CA VAL A 319 37.75 53.71 -53.96
C VAL A 319 39.08 54.42 -54.18
N PRO A 320 39.64 54.39 -55.41
CA PRO A 320 40.83 55.18 -55.72
C PRO A 320 40.46 56.66 -55.67
N TYR A 321 41.25 57.44 -54.96
CA TYR A 321 41.18 58.89 -54.97
C TYR A 321 42.57 59.46 -55.22
N THR A 322 42.62 60.64 -55.79
CA THR A 322 43.88 61.28 -56.14
C THR A 322 44.09 62.44 -55.19
N VAL A 323 45.18 62.40 -54.43
CA VAL A 323 45.54 63.47 -53.51
C VAL A 323 46.81 64.14 -54.00
N GLU A 324 46.86 65.47 -53.91
CA GLU A 324 48.08 66.22 -54.17
C GLU A 324 49.02 66.06 -52.98
N GLU A 325 49.99 65.17 -53.13
CA GLU A 325 51.05 65.02 -52.14
C GLU A 325 52.18 65.99 -52.50
N SER A 326 52.57 66.80 -51.53
CA SER A 326 53.66 67.76 -51.71
C SER A 326 54.97 67.02 -51.44
N TYR A 327 55.89 67.04 -52.39
CA TYR A 327 57.22 66.45 -52.24
C TYR A 327 58.27 67.49 -52.60
N GLU A 328 59.40 67.43 -51.90
CA GLU A 328 60.46 68.39 -52.06
C GLU A 328 61.46 67.88 -53.10
N GLU A 329 61.67 68.64 -54.16
CA GLU A 329 62.65 68.32 -55.19
C GLU A 329 63.61 69.49 -55.35
N LYS A 330 64.85 69.32 -54.89
CA LYS A 330 65.92 70.33 -54.93
C LYS A 330 65.56 71.64 -54.19
N GLY A 331 64.99 71.53 -52.98
CA GLY A 331 64.71 72.68 -52.12
C GLY A 331 63.44 73.48 -52.47
N VAL A 332 62.66 73.02 -53.44
CA VAL A 332 61.37 73.64 -53.83
C VAL A 332 60.26 72.61 -53.68
N MET A 333 59.20 72.99 -52.97
CA MET A 333 58.02 72.16 -52.78
C MET A 333 57.23 72.05 -54.09
N LYS A 334 57.18 70.84 -54.66
CA LYS A 334 56.35 70.52 -55.81
C LYS A 334 55.19 69.64 -55.39
N LYS A 335 54.08 69.72 -56.11
CA LYS A 335 52.93 68.85 -55.89
C LYS A 335 52.87 67.80 -56.99
N ARG A 336 52.70 66.54 -56.61
CA ARG A 336 52.34 65.47 -57.56
C ARG A 336 51.03 64.84 -57.16
N LEU A 337 50.26 64.42 -58.15
CA LEU A 337 49.05 63.64 -57.95
C LEU A 337 49.46 62.19 -57.66
N VAL A 338 49.15 61.69 -56.46
CA VAL A 338 49.37 60.29 -56.10
C VAL A 338 48.01 59.61 -55.96
N HIS A 339 47.86 58.47 -56.62
CA HIS A 339 46.67 57.64 -56.48
C HIS A 339 46.76 56.84 -55.19
N GLN A 340 45.92 57.18 -54.22
CA GLN A 340 45.76 56.43 -52.99
C GLN A 340 44.39 55.73 -53.00
N LYS A 341 44.25 54.65 -52.24
CA LYS A 341 42.95 54.02 -52.02
C LYS A 341 42.41 54.45 -50.68
N LYS A 342 41.16 54.87 -50.62
CA LYS A 342 40.44 55.12 -49.36
C LYS A 342 39.35 54.08 -49.23
N THR A 343 39.31 53.39 -48.10
CA THR A 343 38.18 52.54 -47.75
C THR A 343 37.00 53.43 -47.43
N VAL A 344 35.97 53.38 -48.26
CA VAL A 344 34.71 54.10 -48.05
C VAL A 344 33.67 53.09 -47.61
N GLU A 345 33.07 53.32 -46.44
CA GLU A 345 31.91 52.60 -45.97
C GLU A 345 30.67 53.17 -46.64
N TYR A 346 29.88 52.32 -47.30
CA TYR A 346 28.56 52.67 -47.81
C TYR A 346 27.54 51.65 -47.29
N LYS A 347 26.34 52.12 -46.97
CA LYS A 347 25.23 51.26 -46.56
C LYS A 347 24.58 50.67 -47.81
N THR A 348 24.46 49.35 -47.86
CA THR A 348 23.70 48.65 -48.88
C THR A 348 22.57 47.87 -48.21
N THR A 349 21.36 47.99 -48.75
CA THR A 349 20.21 47.22 -48.28
C THR A 349 20.22 45.88 -48.98
N VAL A 350 20.33 44.80 -48.20
CA VAL A 350 20.35 43.42 -48.73
C VAL A 350 19.06 42.74 -48.32
N GLU A 351 18.42 42.05 -49.27
CA GLU A 351 17.30 41.17 -48.96
C GLU A 351 17.79 40.01 -48.09
N VAL A 352 17.16 39.84 -46.93
CA VAL A 352 17.44 38.73 -46.01
C VAL A 352 16.17 37.91 -45.82
N THR A 353 16.32 36.59 -45.77
CA THR A 353 15.21 35.70 -45.43
C THR A 353 15.11 35.58 -43.91
N LYS A 354 14.06 36.15 -43.33
CA LYS A 354 13.71 35.94 -41.92
C LYS A 354 12.59 34.92 -41.80
N TYR A 355 12.41 34.36 -40.61
CA TYR A 355 11.35 33.40 -40.32
C TYR A 355 10.42 33.98 -39.27
N ARG A 356 9.12 33.79 -39.46
CA ARG A 356 8.12 34.08 -38.43
C ARG A 356 7.30 32.84 -38.13
N ASP A 357 6.86 32.73 -36.90
CA ASP A 357 5.98 31.67 -36.45
C ASP A 357 4.54 32.01 -36.82
N VAL A 358 3.90 31.15 -37.62
CA VAL A 358 2.50 31.31 -38.05
C VAL A 358 1.67 30.20 -37.43
N SER A 359 0.66 30.56 -36.63
CA SER A 359 -0.28 29.60 -36.09
C SER A 359 -1.20 29.08 -37.20
N ARG A 360 -1.33 27.75 -37.31
CA ARG A 360 -2.32 27.07 -38.15
C ARG A 360 -3.13 26.12 -37.30
N SER A 361 -4.20 25.60 -37.88
CA SER A 361 -5.02 24.55 -37.29
C SER A 361 -5.39 23.53 -38.35
N PHE A 362 -5.67 22.32 -37.88
CA PHE A 362 -6.15 21.22 -38.69
C PHE A 362 -7.37 20.62 -38.06
N ASP A 363 -8.48 20.75 -38.77
CA ASP A 363 -9.74 20.16 -38.39
C ASP A 363 -9.79 18.73 -38.88
N TYR A 364 -10.18 17.83 -37.98
CA TYR A 364 -10.31 16.42 -38.28
C TYR A 364 -11.55 15.83 -37.60
N HIS A 365 -12.09 14.76 -38.20
CA HIS A 365 -13.25 14.06 -37.67
C HIS A 365 -12.78 12.87 -36.84
N ALA A 366 -13.40 12.69 -35.68
CA ALA A 366 -13.21 11.53 -34.83
C ALA A 366 -14.57 10.98 -34.39
N GLN A 367 -14.58 9.75 -33.90
CA GLN A 367 -15.74 9.19 -33.20
C GLN A 367 -15.48 9.25 -31.70
N ARG A 368 -16.33 9.95 -30.96
CA ARG A 368 -16.38 9.83 -29.50
C ARG A 368 -17.06 8.50 -29.19
N ARG A 369 -16.29 7.57 -28.63
CA ARG A 369 -16.77 6.28 -28.14
C ARG A 369 -16.89 6.35 -26.62
N GLY A 370 -17.88 5.69 -26.08
CA GLY A 370 -18.00 5.47 -24.64
C GLY A 370 -18.71 4.17 -24.33
N VAL A 371 -18.40 3.62 -23.16
CA VAL A 371 -19.12 2.49 -22.58
C VAL A 371 -19.35 2.76 -21.11
N GLU A 372 -20.52 2.35 -20.65
CA GLU A 372 -20.91 2.34 -19.25
C GLU A 372 -21.44 0.94 -18.94
N TYR A 373 -20.79 0.25 -18.01
CA TYR A 373 -21.30 -0.99 -17.45
C TYR A 373 -21.90 -0.67 -16.09
N HIS A 374 -23.11 -1.16 -15.83
CA HIS A 374 -23.78 -1.05 -14.53
C HIS A 374 -24.15 -2.45 -14.06
N PHE A 375 -23.79 -2.76 -12.82
CA PHE A 375 -24.00 -4.05 -12.16
C PHE A 375 -24.72 -3.79 -10.83
N ALA A 376 -25.85 -4.46 -10.63
CA ALA A 376 -26.60 -4.41 -9.38
C ALA A 376 -27.14 -5.80 -9.04
N VAL A 377 -26.76 -6.34 -7.89
CA VAL A 377 -27.21 -7.67 -7.41
C VAL A 377 -27.52 -7.61 -5.92
N VAL A 378 -28.56 -8.34 -5.52
CA VAL A 378 -28.97 -8.53 -4.13
C VAL A 378 -29.16 -10.01 -3.84
N ALA A 379 -28.57 -10.48 -2.75
CA ALA A 379 -28.74 -11.81 -2.20
C ALA A 379 -29.45 -11.67 -0.87
N GLN A 380 -30.57 -12.37 -0.70
CA GLN A 380 -31.37 -12.26 0.51
C GLN A 380 -32.01 -13.59 0.91
N GLY A 381 -32.25 -13.75 2.21
CA GLY A 381 -32.93 -14.91 2.76
C GLY A 381 -33.00 -14.88 4.28
N VAL A 382 -33.72 -15.85 4.85
CA VAL A 382 -33.90 -15.97 6.30
C VAL A 382 -33.01 -17.10 6.79
N LEU A 383 -31.97 -16.75 7.57
CA LEU A 383 -31.10 -17.75 8.20
C LEU A 383 -31.79 -18.39 9.41
N GLN A 384 -32.56 -17.59 10.14
CA GLN A 384 -33.41 -18.01 11.25
C GLN A 384 -34.63 -17.13 11.40
N GLU A 385 -35.76 -17.73 11.77
CA GLU A 385 -37.05 -17.04 11.93
C GLU A 385 -37.03 -15.93 12.98
N ARG A 386 -36.12 -16.01 13.98
CA ARG A 386 -36.03 -15.04 15.08
C ARG A 386 -35.17 -13.81 14.77
N HIS A 387 -34.48 -13.80 13.64
CA HIS A 387 -33.52 -12.75 13.29
C HIS A 387 -33.91 -12.05 11.99
N ALA A 388 -33.39 -10.83 11.82
CA ALA A 388 -33.59 -10.08 10.59
C ALA A 388 -33.06 -10.87 9.38
N PRO A 389 -33.72 -10.79 8.21
CA PRO A 389 -33.23 -11.45 7.02
C PRO A 389 -31.83 -10.95 6.65
N LEU A 390 -31.03 -11.86 6.11
CA LEU A 390 -29.82 -11.52 5.38
C LEU A 390 -30.25 -10.77 4.12
N ALA A 391 -29.61 -9.63 3.84
CA ALA A 391 -29.79 -8.88 2.61
C ALA A 391 -28.47 -8.19 2.29
N VAL A 392 -27.80 -8.66 1.23
CA VAL A 392 -26.49 -8.18 0.82
C VAL A 392 -26.61 -7.64 -0.60
N LYS A 393 -26.37 -6.33 -0.76
CA LYS A 393 -26.46 -5.62 -2.03
C LYS A 393 -25.07 -5.23 -2.52
N ALA A 394 -24.79 -5.50 -3.79
CA ALA A 394 -23.70 -4.88 -4.53
C ALA A 394 -24.27 -4.05 -5.67
N GLU A 395 -23.78 -2.83 -5.81
CA GLU A 395 -24.12 -1.94 -6.91
C GLU A 395 -22.88 -1.15 -7.30
N ASN A 396 -22.47 -1.24 -8.56
CA ASN A 396 -21.32 -0.52 -9.08
C ASN A 396 -21.45 -0.24 -10.57
N SER A 397 -20.72 0.76 -11.04
CA SER A 397 -20.65 1.11 -12.46
C SER A 397 -19.25 1.57 -12.83
N ILE A 398 -18.85 1.27 -14.07
CA ILE A 398 -17.65 1.84 -14.68
C ILE A 398 -18.03 2.52 -15.98
N GLU A 399 -17.55 3.74 -16.15
CA GLU A 399 -17.70 4.51 -17.38
C GLU A 399 -16.32 4.82 -17.96
N ALA A 400 -16.18 4.66 -19.27
CA ALA A 400 -15.01 5.11 -20.01
C ALA A 400 -15.42 5.75 -21.32
N SER A 401 -14.76 6.82 -21.70
CA SER A 401 -14.95 7.45 -23.01
C SER A 401 -13.64 7.96 -23.60
N GLY A 402 -13.58 8.04 -24.92
CA GLY A 402 -12.41 8.48 -25.65
C GLY A 402 -12.71 8.74 -27.12
N TYR A 403 -11.69 9.18 -27.85
CA TYR A 403 -11.79 9.41 -29.29
C TYR A 403 -11.17 8.25 -30.06
N GLU A 404 -11.78 7.92 -31.18
CA GLU A 404 -11.29 6.94 -32.14
C GLU A 404 -11.18 7.62 -33.51
N HIS A 405 -9.98 7.60 -34.09
CA HIS A 405 -9.71 8.06 -35.46
C HIS A 405 -8.46 7.39 -36.04
N ASN A 406 -8.40 7.29 -37.36
CA ASN A 406 -7.25 6.77 -38.11
C ASN A 406 -6.40 7.88 -38.76
N ILE A 407 -6.59 9.12 -38.32
CA ILE A 407 -5.97 10.31 -38.92
C ILE A 407 -4.57 10.53 -38.35
N THR A 408 -3.61 10.81 -39.23
CA THR A 408 -2.24 11.19 -38.90
C THR A 408 -1.94 12.59 -39.42
N PHE A 409 -1.34 13.42 -38.59
CA PHE A 409 -0.95 14.78 -38.94
C PHE A 409 0.23 15.21 -38.07
N GLU A 410 1.43 14.90 -38.53
CA GLU A 410 2.68 15.03 -37.77
C GLU A 410 2.93 16.45 -37.24
N PRO A 411 2.78 17.54 -38.02
CA PRO A 411 3.12 18.85 -37.48
C PRO A 411 2.14 19.31 -36.37
N GLY A 412 0.98 18.66 -36.22
CA GLY A 412 0.01 18.91 -35.16
C GLY A 412 -0.02 17.80 -34.11
N GLY A 413 0.91 16.85 -34.20
CA GLY A 413 1.00 15.70 -33.29
C GLY A 413 -0.19 14.75 -33.33
N VAL A 414 -1.06 14.83 -34.36
CA VAL A 414 -2.24 13.94 -34.45
C VAL A 414 -1.76 12.59 -34.93
N ARG A 415 -2.11 11.55 -34.19
CA ARG A 415 -1.80 10.16 -34.53
C ARG A 415 -3.05 9.30 -34.37
N PRO A 416 -3.18 8.20 -35.11
CA PRO A 416 -4.32 7.30 -34.97
C PRO A 416 -4.53 6.91 -33.52
N GLN A 417 -5.75 7.10 -33.04
CA GLN A 417 -6.17 6.75 -31.69
C GLN A 417 -7.28 5.71 -31.77
N LYS A 418 -7.20 4.69 -30.92
CA LYS A 418 -8.29 3.74 -30.68
C LYS A 418 -8.79 3.91 -29.27
N PHE A 419 -10.11 3.85 -29.10
CA PHE A 419 -10.69 3.82 -27.77
C PHE A 419 -10.41 2.46 -27.12
N GLU A 420 -9.65 2.48 -26.04
CA GLU A 420 -9.40 1.31 -25.21
C GLU A 420 -10.61 1.08 -24.29
N ARG A 421 -11.49 0.18 -24.73
CA ARG A 421 -12.67 -0.20 -23.97
C ARG A 421 -12.26 -0.99 -22.72
N PRO A 422 -12.77 -0.64 -21.51
CA PRO A 422 -12.58 -1.45 -20.33
C PRO A 422 -13.07 -2.89 -20.57
N ASP A 423 -12.27 -3.84 -20.11
CA ASP A 423 -12.59 -5.25 -20.19
C ASP A 423 -13.76 -5.58 -19.25
N ARG A 424 -14.90 -5.92 -19.86
CA ARG A 424 -16.15 -6.21 -19.17
C ARG A 424 -16.01 -7.43 -18.25
N GLU A 425 -15.31 -8.47 -18.69
CA GLU A 425 -15.20 -9.74 -17.96
C GLU A 425 -14.31 -9.56 -16.73
N ASN A 426 -13.15 -8.94 -16.92
CA ASN A 426 -12.23 -8.62 -15.82
C ASN A 426 -12.86 -7.66 -14.80
N TRP A 427 -13.60 -6.65 -15.25
CA TRP A 427 -14.31 -5.75 -14.35
C TRP A 427 -15.42 -6.45 -13.56
N LEU A 428 -16.24 -7.26 -14.24
CA LEU A 428 -17.33 -8.01 -13.61
C LEU A 428 -16.80 -9.02 -12.60
N ASP A 429 -15.77 -9.79 -12.95
CA ASP A 429 -15.11 -10.75 -12.07
C ASP A 429 -14.56 -10.08 -10.79
N ALA A 430 -14.01 -8.87 -10.90
CA ALA A 430 -13.65 -8.08 -9.73
C ALA A 430 -14.87 -7.68 -8.86
N GLN A 431 -16.02 -7.34 -9.48
CA GLN A 431 -17.26 -7.08 -8.74
C GLN A 431 -17.78 -8.33 -8.01
N LEU A 432 -17.75 -9.50 -8.66
CA LEU A 432 -18.22 -10.75 -8.05
C LEU A 432 -17.34 -11.17 -6.87
N ARG A 433 -16.01 -10.98 -6.96
CA ARG A 433 -15.09 -11.19 -5.82
C ARG A 433 -15.37 -10.25 -4.65
N GLY A 434 -15.57 -8.97 -4.93
CA GLY A 434 -15.95 -8.01 -3.89
C GLY A 434 -17.27 -8.40 -3.23
N TYR A 435 -18.24 -8.82 -4.04
CA TYR A 435 -19.56 -9.20 -3.55
C TYR A 435 -19.56 -10.48 -2.68
N GLU A 436 -18.75 -11.48 -3.03
CA GLU A 436 -18.54 -12.66 -2.18
C GLU A 436 -17.97 -12.27 -0.81
N HIS A 437 -16.98 -11.38 -0.78
CA HIS A 437 -16.41 -10.87 0.47
C HIS A 437 -17.46 -10.14 1.32
N ASP A 438 -18.23 -9.24 0.72
CA ASP A 438 -19.30 -8.50 1.41
C ASP A 438 -20.41 -9.44 1.92
N PHE A 439 -20.73 -10.49 1.16
CA PHE A 439 -21.68 -11.52 1.54
C PHE A 439 -21.19 -12.31 2.75
N PHE A 440 -19.93 -12.76 2.72
CA PHE A 440 -19.31 -13.45 3.85
C PHE A 440 -19.26 -12.57 5.10
N ALA A 441 -18.81 -11.32 4.97
CA ALA A 441 -18.77 -10.36 6.06
C ALA A 441 -20.18 -10.15 6.67
N SER A 442 -21.22 -10.06 5.84
CA SER A 442 -22.60 -9.95 6.28
C SER A 442 -23.07 -11.18 7.07
N LEU A 443 -22.69 -12.40 6.67
CA LEU A 443 -22.98 -13.62 7.43
C LEU A 443 -22.36 -13.58 8.84
N LEU A 444 -21.10 -13.12 8.94
CA LEU A 444 -20.41 -12.96 10.22
C LEU A 444 -21.07 -11.89 11.10
N THR A 445 -21.38 -10.72 10.53
CA THR A 445 -22.10 -9.66 11.26
C THR A 445 -23.43 -10.16 11.79
N ARG A 446 -24.21 -10.88 10.97
CA ARG A 446 -25.49 -11.47 11.42
C ARG A 446 -25.32 -12.49 12.54
N TRP A 447 -24.25 -13.28 12.53
CA TRP A 447 -23.94 -14.19 13.65
C TRP A 447 -23.66 -13.42 14.95
N GLN A 448 -22.84 -12.37 14.86
CA GLN A 448 -22.49 -11.55 16.02
C GLN A 448 -23.72 -10.80 16.58
N GLU A 449 -24.53 -10.20 15.72
CA GLU A 449 -25.77 -9.54 16.14
C GLU A 449 -26.73 -10.52 16.84
N ALA A 450 -26.79 -11.77 16.37
CA ALA A 450 -27.66 -12.79 16.94
C ALA A 450 -27.16 -13.32 18.29
N TYR A 451 -25.85 -13.49 18.48
CA TYR A 451 -25.31 -14.29 19.59
C TYR A 451 -24.26 -13.61 20.45
N CYS A 452 -23.80 -12.41 20.11
CA CYS A 452 -22.75 -11.69 20.84
C CYS A 452 -23.25 -10.43 21.55
N GLY A 453 -24.56 -10.15 21.54
CA GLY A 453 -25.16 -8.94 22.11
C GLY A 453 -25.64 -9.03 23.57
N ALA A 454 -25.43 -10.17 24.25
CA ALA A 454 -25.92 -10.36 25.61
C ALA A 454 -25.11 -9.55 26.64
N PRO A 455 -25.74 -9.01 27.72
CA PRO A 455 -25.02 -8.29 28.78
C PRO A 455 -24.16 -9.21 29.65
N SER A 456 -24.45 -10.51 29.66
CA SER A 456 -23.73 -11.55 30.40
C SER A 456 -23.79 -12.86 29.61
N PHE A 457 -22.76 -13.69 29.73
CA PHE A 457 -22.63 -14.95 29.00
C PHE A 457 -22.39 -16.12 29.96
N GLY A 458 -23.01 -17.26 29.68
CA GLY A 458 -22.47 -18.55 30.11
C GLY A 458 -21.34 -19.01 29.18
N VAL A 459 -20.59 -20.05 29.59
CA VAL A 459 -19.49 -20.62 28.78
C VAL A 459 -19.99 -21.07 27.40
N GLU A 460 -21.18 -21.68 27.33
CA GLU A 460 -21.79 -22.13 26.07
C GLU A 460 -22.11 -20.95 25.13
N ASP A 461 -22.75 -19.90 25.65
CA ASP A 461 -23.09 -18.71 24.84
C ASP A 461 -21.84 -17.95 24.40
N ALA A 462 -20.81 -17.89 25.25
CA ALA A 462 -19.54 -17.28 24.89
C ALA A 462 -18.81 -18.08 23.81
N ALA A 463 -18.82 -19.42 23.89
CA ALA A 463 -18.28 -20.29 22.85
C ALA A 463 -19.07 -20.18 21.53
N ARG A 464 -20.40 -20.03 21.62
CA ARG A 464 -21.26 -19.74 20.48
C ARG A 464 -20.90 -18.40 19.83
N CYS A 465 -20.68 -17.36 20.62
CA CYS A 465 -20.20 -16.08 20.09
C CYS A 465 -18.81 -16.24 19.43
N ALA A 466 -17.87 -16.98 20.04
CA ALA A 466 -16.53 -17.21 19.52
C ALA A 466 -16.51 -17.89 18.15
N ARG A 467 -17.51 -18.74 17.85
CA ARG A 467 -17.68 -19.38 16.53
C ARG A 467 -17.74 -18.38 15.37
N GLY A 468 -18.13 -17.13 15.63
CA GLY A 468 -18.13 -16.06 14.64
C GLY A 468 -16.74 -15.63 14.16
N GLY A 469 -15.64 -16.14 14.74
CA GLY A 469 -14.27 -15.90 14.27
C GLY A 469 -13.74 -14.47 14.53
N ALA A 470 -14.53 -13.61 15.17
CA ALA A 470 -14.14 -12.25 15.51
C ALA A 470 -13.77 -12.11 16.99
N GLU A 471 -13.04 -11.04 17.32
CA GLU A 471 -12.66 -10.74 18.70
C GLU A 471 -13.90 -10.71 19.61
N LEU A 472 -13.81 -11.40 20.74
CA LEU A 472 -14.91 -11.54 21.67
C LEU A 472 -15.23 -10.22 22.37
N PRO A 473 -16.52 -9.82 22.47
CA PRO A 473 -16.92 -8.74 23.35
C PRO A 473 -16.48 -9.00 24.78
N GLY A 474 -16.21 -7.93 25.54
CA GLY A 474 -15.74 -8.00 26.93
C GLY A 474 -16.52 -8.99 27.81
N PRO A 475 -17.87 -8.97 27.81
CA PRO A 475 -18.66 -9.93 28.60
C PRO A 475 -18.50 -11.40 28.17
N ALA A 476 -18.41 -11.68 26.88
CA ALA A 476 -18.20 -13.04 26.36
C ALA A 476 -16.77 -13.54 26.68
N LYS A 477 -15.77 -12.67 26.50
CA LYS A 477 -14.39 -12.95 26.92
C LYS A 477 -14.32 -13.27 28.41
N GLN A 478 -14.99 -12.46 29.24
CA GLN A 478 -15.00 -12.65 30.70
C GLN A 478 -15.58 -14.00 31.11
N ALA A 479 -16.63 -14.48 30.44
CA ALA A 479 -17.23 -15.78 30.70
C ALA A 479 -16.28 -16.97 30.41
N LEU A 480 -15.29 -16.78 29.52
CA LEU A 480 -14.30 -17.80 29.19
C LEU A 480 -13.03 -17.70 30.02
N LEU A 481 -12.74 -16.55 30.65
CA LEU A 481 -11.52 -16.32 31.45
C LEU A 481 -11.36 -17.35 32.58
N ASP A 482 -12.45 -17.75 33.23
CA ASP A 482 -12.36 -18.70 34.36
C ASP A 482 -11.86 -20.08 33.94
N THR A 483 -12.11 -20.48 32.69
CA THR A 483 -11.74 -21.80 32.17
C THR A 483 -10.43 -21.76 31.37
N LEU A 484 -10.27 -20.76 30.51
CA LEU A 484 -9.18 -20.62 29.55
C LEU A 484 -8.08 -19.64 30.01
N GLY A 485 -8.33 -18.82 31.03
CA GLY A 485 -7.44 -17.71 31.37
C GLY A 485 -7.26 -16.77 30.18
N ASP A 486 -6.04 -16.27 29.98
CA ASP A 486 -5.77 -15.27 28.93
C ASP A 486 -6.03 -15.79 27.50
N ASP A 487 -6.07 -17.12 27.29
CA ASP A 487 -6.45 -17.72 26.00
C ASP A 487 -7.86 -17.34 25.54
N ALA A 488 -8.74 -16.93 26.46
CA ALA A 488 -10.06 -16.41 26.12
C ALA A 488 -10.00 -15.23 25.13
N ALA A 489 -8.92 -14.44 25.12
CA ALA A 489 -8.73 -13.37 24.15
C ALA A 489 -8.45 -13.88 22.72
N GLN A 490 -7.92 -15.10 22.59
CA GLN A 490 -7.38 -15.64 21.34
C GLN A 490 -8.26 -16.73 20.71
N VAL A 491 -9.27 -17.25 21.41
CA VAL A 491 -10.11 -18.38 20.91
C VAL A 491 -10.82 -18.11 19.59
N HIS A 492 -11.10 -16.84 19.25
CA HIS A 492 -11.69 -16.48 17.97
C HIS A 492 -10.83 -16.92 16.78
N ARG A 493 -9.50 -16.98 16.96
CA ARG A 493 -8.54 -17.45 15.94
C ARG A 493 -8.67 -18.93 15.61
N LEU A 494 -9.33 -19.72 16.46
CA LEU A 494 -9.63 -21.13 16.18
C LEU A 494 -10.76 -21.30 15.15
N PHE A 495 -11.50 -20.22 14.89
CA PHE A 495 -12.59 -20.16 13.93
C PHE A 495 -12.23 -19.26 12.75
N VAL A 496 -10.95 -19.24 12.33
CA VAL A 496 -10.56 -18.56 11.10
C VAL A 496 -11.17 -19.32 9.93
N TRP A 497 -12.19 -18.71 9.36
CA TRP A 497 -12.89 -19.14 8.18
C TRP A 497 -12.07 -18.66 6.96
N ASN A 498 -11.47 -19.61 6.24
CA ASN A 498 -10.62 -19.34 5.07
C ASN A 498 -11.45 -19.12 3.81
#